data_AF-A0A839U0T0-F1
#
_entry.id   AF-A0A839U0T0-F1
#
_cell.length_a   1.000
_cell.length_b   1.000
_cell.length_c   1.000
_cell.angle_alpha   90.00
_cell.angle_beta   90.00
_cell.angle_gamma   90.00
#
_symmetry.space_group_name_H-M   'P 1'
#
loop_
_entity.id
_entity.type
_entity.pdbx_description
1 polymer ?
#
loop_
_entity_poly.entity_id
_entity_poly.type
_entity_poly.pdbx_seq_one_letter_code
_entity_poly.pdbx_strand_id
1 'polypeptide(L)'
;MNGRPVERVDETSGQFLQSLIAGTEAGSTVSTGGKRQAPSVIDAAKQRVDAARRAADNSLDRAKAAPKPHEISNPAFVALFEAHQRDREMLFEAMRALERVQSGSVSHAR
;
A
#
# COMPACT_ATOMS: atom_id res chain seq x y z
N MET A 1 68.10 14.76 -0.47
CA MET A 1 66.70 15.24 -0.58
C MET A 1 65.82 14.01 -0.43
N ASN A 2 65.12 13.92 0.71
CA ASN A 2 64.42 12.73 1.16
C ASN A 2 63.09 12.52 0.42
N GLY A 3 62.83 11.28 0.03
CA GLY A 3 61.59 10.85 -0.62
C GLY A 3 60.39 10.86 0.32
N ARG A 4 59.20 10.93 -0.29
CA ARG A 4 57.92 10.56 0.31
C ARG A 4 57.09 9.83 -0.74
N PRO A 5 56.76 8.55 -0.57
CA PRO A 5 55.69 7.92 -1.31
C PRO A 5 54.35 8.39 -0.71
N VAL A 6 53.45 8.79 -1.60
CA VAL A 6 52.06 9.13 -1.29
C VAL A 6 51.36 7.96 -0.60
N GLU A 7 50.63 8.29 0.46
CA GLU A 7 49.80 7.39 1.27
C GLU A 7 48.91 6.50 0.39
N ARG A 8 48.97 5.19 0.66
CA ARG A 8 47.87 4.27 0.34
C ARG A 8 46.68 4.66 1.20
N VAL A 9 45.66 5.20 0.58
CA VAL A 9 44.33 5.34 1.18
C VAL A 9 43.48 4.18 0.66
N ASP A 10 42.77 3.55 1.59
CA ASP A 10 41.53 2.80 1.36
C ASP A 10 41.57 1.28 1.08
N GLU A 11 42.37 0.51 1.83
CA GLU A 11 42.20 -0.98 1.85
C GLU A 11 41.22 -1.46 2.95
N THR A 12 40.87 -0.59 3.90
CA THR A 12 40.00 -0.95 5.05
C THR A 12 38.51 -0.90 4.70
N SER A 13 38.12 -0.02 3.78
CA SER A 13 36.72 0.18 3.37
C SER A 13 36.18 -0.99 2.54
N GLY A 14 37.07 -1.71 1.82
CA GLY A 14 36.71 -2.91 1.05
C GLY A 14 36.51 -4.18 1.88
N GLN A 15 37.07 -4.27 3.09
CA GLN A 15 36.90 -5.44 3.97
C GLN A 15 35.57 -5.42 4.74
N PHE A 16 35.04 -4.23 5.02
CA PHE A 16 33.74 -4.07 5.66
C PHE A 16 32.58 -4.48 4.73
N LEU A 17 32.68 -4.19 3.43
CA LEU A 17 31.66 -4.60 2.47
C LEU A 17 31.68 -6.10 2.18
N GLN A 18 32.84 -6.76 2.29
CA GLN A 18 32.95 -8.22 2.12
C GLN A 18 32.36 -9.00 3.30
N SER A 19 32.44 -8.47 4.51
CA SER A 19 31.84 -9.09 5.70
C SER A 19 30.30 -9.01 5.73
N LEU A 20 29.69 -8.05 5.02
CA LEU A 20 28.23 -8.01 4.84
C LEU A 20 27.72 -9.06 3.83
N ILE A 21 28.53 -9.45 2.84
CA ILE A 21 28.13 -10.43 1.83
C ILE A 21 28.32 -11.86 2.35
N ALA A 22 29.35 -12.11 3.16
CA ALA A 22 29.66 -13.45 3.70
C ALA A 22 28.84 -13.84 4.96
N GLY A 23 28.05 -12.91 5.53
CA GLY A 23 27.31 -13.12 6.79
C GLY A 23 25.88 -13.62 6.66
N THR A 24 25.40 -13.94 5.45
CA THR A 24 23.99 -14.30 5.18
C THR A 24 23.86 -15.72 4.61
N GLU A 25 24.54 -16.67 5.22
CA GLU A 25 24.32 -18.11 5.02
C GLU A 25 24.08 -18.82 6.37
N ALA A 26 23.14 -18.29 7.16
CA ALA A 26 22.49 -19.05 8.22
C ALA A 26 21.11 -19.45 7.72
N GLY A 27 20.98 -20.73 7.35
CA GLY A 27 19.76 -21.30 6.81
C GLY A 27 18.54 -21.02 7.68
N SER A 28 17.50 -20.52 7.04
CA SER A 28 16.13 -20.82 7.47
C SER A 28 15.47 -21.60 6.34
N THR A 29 15.76 -22.89 6.31
CA THR A 29 14.89 -23.88 5.67
C THR A 29 13.61 -24.01 6.49
N VAL A 30 12.85 -22.92 6.60
CA VAL A 30 11.43 -23.01 6.85
C VAL A 30 10.81 -23.22 5.48
N SER A 31 10.74 -24.51 5.13
CA SER A 31 9.74 -25.03 4.20
C SER A 31 8.36 -24.67 4.75
N THR A 32 7.92 -23.44 4.51
CA THR A 32 6.51 -23.12 4.46
C THR A 32 6.16 -23.00 2.99
N GLY A 33 6.11 -24.15 2.33
CA GLY A 33 5.20 -24.40 1.21
C GLY A 33 3.74 -24.27 1.64
N GLY A 34 3.42 -23.22 2.42
CA GLY A 34 2.08 -22.76 2.65
C GLY A 34 1.63 -22.21 1.32
N LYS A 35 0.93 -23.04 0.55
CA LYS A 35 0.16 -22.63 -0.61
C LYS A 35 -0.55 -21.34 -0.21
N ARG A 36 -0.09 -20.19 -0.71
CA ARG A 36 -0.84 -18.94 -0.60
C ARG A 36 -2.12 -19.21 -1.37
N GLN A 37 -3.15 -19.68 -0.66
CA GLN A 37 -4.45 -19.89 -1.26
C GLN A 37 -4.86 -18.53 -1.78
N ALA A 38 -5.03 -18.43 -3.10
CA ALA A 38 -5.52 -17.20 -3.71
C ALA A 38 -6.81 -16.84 -2.98
N PRO A 39 -6.97 -15.59 -2.51
CA PRO A 39 -8.19 -15.20 -1.81
C PRO A 39 -9.39 -15.53 -2.68
N SER A 40 -10.46 -16.07 -2.07
CA SER A 40 -11.68 -16.33 -2.82
C SER A 40 -12.15 -15.04 -3.49
N VAL A 41 -12.92 -15.17 -4.57
CA VAL A 41 -13.48 -14.00 -5.27
C VAL A 41 -14.29 -13.11 -4.30
N ILE A 42 -14.95 -13.72 -3.32
CA ILE A 42 -15.68 -13.02 -2.24
C ILE A 42 -14.71 -12.28 -1.32
N ASP A 43 -13.63 -12.93 -0.86
CA ASP A 43 -12.66 -12.29 0.04
C ASP A 43 -11.93 -11.13 -0.65
N ALA A 44 -11.58 -11.28 -1.92
CA ALA A 44 -11.01 -10.21 -2.73
C ALA A 44 -12.00 -9.04 -2.90
N ALA A 45 -13.30 -9.32 -3.07
CA ALA A 45 -14.31 -8.28 -3.14
C ALA A 45 -14.51 -7.56 -1.78
N LYS A 46 -14.49 -8.28 -0.66
CA LYS A 46 -14.53 -7.68 0.69
C LYS A 46 -13.33 -6.76 0.94
N GLN A 47 -12.13 -7.22 0.60
CA GLN A 47 -10.91 -6.41 0.73
C GLN A 47 -10.98 -5.12 -0.10
N ARG A 48 -11.59 -5.16 -1.30
CA ARG A 48 -11.82 -3.95 -2.11
C ARG A 48 -12.79 -2.98 -1.43
N VAL A 49 -13.87 -3.47 -0.83
CA VAL A 49 -14.81 -2.64 -0.06
C VAL A 49 -14.09 -1.98 1.12
N ASP A 50 -13.30 -2.73 1.89
CA ASP A 50 -12.56 -2.19 3.03
C ASP A 50 -11.49 -1.16 2.62
N ALA A 51 -10.84 -1.37 1.47
CA ALA A 51 -9.90 -0.39 0.92
C ALA A 51 -10.61 0.89 0.45
N ALA A 52 -11.71 0.76 -0.29
CA ALA A 52 -12.49 1.91 -0.77
C ALA A 52 -13.11 2.69 0.39
N ARG A 53 -13.56 2.00 1.46
CA ARG A 53 -14.07 2.64 2.66
C ARG A 53 -13.01 3.49 3.35
N ARG A 54 -11.82 2.93 3.57
CA ARG A 54 -10.69 3.67 4.15
C ARG A 54 -10.30 4.87 3.30
N ALA A 55 -10.33 4.75 1.97
CA ALA A 55 -10.07 5.88 1.08
C ALA A 55 -11.11 7.00 1.26
N ALA A 56 -12.40 6.66 1.26
CA ALA A 56 -13.49 7.62 1.45
C ALA A 56 -13.46 8.30 2.83
N ASP A 57 -13.15 7.55 3.89
CA ASP A 57 -13.00 8.09 5.25
C ASP A 57 -11.82 9.06 5.32
N ASN A 58 -10.65 8.68 4.78
CA ASN A 58 -9.47 9.54 4.74
C ASN A 58 -9.68 10.82 3.92
N SER A 59 -10.37 10.74 2.77
CA SER A 59 -10.66 11.93 1.98
C SER A 59 -11.69 12.84 2.62
N LEU A 60 -12.65 12.28 3.38
CA LEU A 60 -13.56 13.07 4.19
C LEU A 60 -12.82 13.86 5.27
N ASP A 61 -11.89 13.22 5.98
CA ASP A 61 -11.10 13.86 7.02
C ASP A 61 -10.23 14.99 6.44
N ARG A 62 -9.66 14.78 5.24
CA ARG A 62 -8.94 15.84 4.52
C ARG A 62 -9.86 17.01 4.15
N ALA A 63 -11.07 16.74 3.64
CA ALA A 63 -12.04 17.79 3.32
C ALA A 63 -12.44 18.59 4.56
N LYS A 64 -12.62 17.93 5.71
CA LYS A 64 -12.91 18.59 7.00
C LYS A 64 -11.73 19.40 7.54
N ALA A 65 -10.50 18.95 7.29
CA ALA A 65 -9.28 19.65 7.67
C ALA A 65 -8.95 20.85 6.75
N ALA A 66 -9.69 21.04 5.66
CA ALA A 66 -9.51 22.18 4.76
C ALA A 66 -9.72 23.51 5.51
N PRO A 67 -9.00 24.59 5.13
CA PRO A 67 -9.24 25.92 5.68
C PRO A 67 -10.71 26.31 5.57
N LYS A 68 -11.23 27.05 6.55
CA LYS A 68 -12.58 27.62 6.47
C LYS A 68 -12.60 28.81 5.50
N PRO A 69 -13.74 29.12 4.86
CA PRO A 69 -15.05 28.45 5.01
C PRO A 69 -15.14 27.15 4.20
N HIS A 70 -15.98 26.21 4.66
CA HIS A 70 -16.32 24.98 3.92
C HIS A 70 -17.47 25.25 2.97
N GLU A 71 -17.21 26.12 2.00
CA GLU A 71 -18.19 26.61 1.03
C GLU A 71 -17.63 26.51 -0.39
N ILE A 72 -18.52 26.59 -1.39
CA ILE A 72 -18.16 26.49 -2.81
C ILE A 72 -17.21 27.59 -3.28
N SER A 73 -17.13 28.70 -2.54
CA SER A 73 -16.22 29.81 -2.79
C SER A 73 -14.76 29.50 -2.42
N ASN A 74 -14.52 28.47 -1.60
CA ASN A 74 -13.19 28.05 -1.18
C ASN A 74 -12.68 26.92 -2.08
N PRO A 75 -11.76 27.21 -3.03
CA PRO A 75 -11.30 26.22 -3.99
C PRO A 75 -10.55 25.05 -3.34
N ALA A 76 -9.88 25.27 -2.19
CA ALA A 76 -9.18 24.20 -1.47
C ALA A 76 -10.17 23.19 -0.88
N PHE A 77 -11.27 23.67 -0.29
CA PHE A 77 -12.34 22.80 0.19
C PHE A 77 -13.01 22.06 -0.97
N VAL A 78 -13.37 22.77 -2.05
CA VAL A 78 -14.03 22.17 -3.22
C VAL A 78 -13.20 21.02 -3.80
N ALA A 79 -11.91 21.23 -4.04
CA ALA A 79 -11.05 20.18 -4.60
C ALA A 79 -10.96 18.93 -3.69
N LEU A 80 -10.88 19.13 -2.38
CA LEU A 80 -10.84 18.02 -1.41
C LEU A 80 -12.20 17.32 -1.29
N PHE A 81 -13.29 18.08 -1.36
CA PHE A 81 -14.64 17.53 -1.33
C PHE A 81 -14.97 16.75 -2.60
N GLU A 82 -14.57 17.23 -3.78
CA GLU A 82 -14.71 16.51 -5.05
C GLU A 82 -13.90 15.21 -5.06
N ALA A 83 -12.70 15.21 -4.47
CA ALA A 83 -11.94 13.97 -4.27
C ALA A 83 -12.70 12.99 -3.37
N HIS A 84 -13.30 13.47 -2.28
CA HIS A 84 -14.14 12.66 -1.41
C HIS A 84 -15.37 12.09 -2.12
N GLN A 85 -16.02 12.88 -2.98
CA GLN A 85 -17.17 12.41 -3.76
C GLN A 85 -16.79 11.25 -4.69
N ARG A 86 -15.63 11.33 -5.36
CA ARG A 86 -15.10 10.23 -6.17
C ARG A 86 -14.80 8.99 -5.34
N ASP A 87 -14.16 9.13 -4.19
CA ASP A 87 -13.87 7.99 -3.31
C ASP A 87 -15.15 7.32 -2.78
N ARG A 88 -16.19 8.11 -2.48
CA ARG A 88 -17.51 7.58 -2.12
C ARG A 88 -18.15 6.79 -3.25
N GLU A 89 -18.06 7.27 -4.49
CA GLU A 89 -18.57 6.56 -5.67
C GLU A 89 -17.85 5.22 -5.84
N MET A 90 -16.53 5.19 -5.68
CA MET A 90 -15.73 3.96 -5.72
C MET A 90 -16.14 2.97 -4.62
N LEU A 91 -16.45 3.45 -3.41
CA LEU A 91 -16.97 2.61 -2.33
C LEU A 91 -18.32 1.97 -2.73
N PHE A 92 -19.25 2.76 -3.24
CA PHE A 92 -20.55 2.22 -3.68
C PHE A 92 -20.40 1.22 -4.84
N GLU A 93 -19.49 1.46 -5.76
CA GLU A 93 -19.17 0.52 -6.83
C GLU A 93 -18.62 -0.80 -6.27
N ALA A 94 -17.68 -0.74 -5.33
CA ALA A 94 -17.11 -1.92 -4.67
C ALA A 94 -18.18 -2.72 -3.90
N MET A 95 -19.10 -2.03 -3.20
CA MET A 95 -20.21 -2.67 -2.50
C MET A 95 -21.15 -3.39 -3.47
N ARG A 96 -21.52 -2.73 -4.59
CA ARG A 96 -22.33 -3.36 -5.65
C ARG A 96 -21.61 -4.56 -6.29
N ALA A 97 -20.29 -4.49 -6.46
CA ALA A 97 -19.50 -5.62 -6.97
C ALA A 97 -19.50 -6.80 -6.01
N LEU A 98 -19.34 -6.55 -4.71
CA LEU A 98 -19.42 -7.58 -3.67
C LEU A 98 -20.79 -8.25 -3.65
N GLU A 99 -21.87 -7.47 -3.72
CA GLU A 99 -23.24 -7.98 -3.78
C GLU A 99 -23.44 -8.91 -4.98
N ARG A 100 -23.03 -8.50 -6.19
CA ARG A 100 -23.12 -9.34 -7.40
C ARG A 100 -22.41 -10.69 -7.24
N VAL A 101 -21.22 -10.69 -6.62
CA VAL A 101 -20.47 -11.94 -6.37
C VAL A 101 -21.20 -12.82 -5.36
N GLN A 102 -21.74 -12.25 -4.29
CA GLN A 102 -22.50 -13.01 -3.28
C GLN A 102 -23.79 -13.59 -3.86
N SER A 103 -24.59 -12.79 -4.57
CA SER A 103 -25.83 -13.26 -5.22
C SER A 103 -25.54 -14.30 -6.31
N GLY A 104 -24.47 -14.14 -7.08
CA GLY A 104 -24.05 -15.12 -8.09
C GLY A 104 -23.57 -16.44 -7.49
N SER A 105 -22.86 -16.39 -6.37
CA SER A 105 -22.43 -17.57 -5.62
C SER A 105 -23.60 -18.38 -5.05
N VAL A 106 -24.67 -17.70 -4.59
CA VAL A 106 -25.86 -18.36 -4.05
C VAL A 106 -26.71 -18.98 -5.16
N SER A 107 -26.72 -18.37 -6.35
CA SER A 107 -27.51 -18.84 -7.50
C SER A 107 -26.95 -20.10 -8.17
N HIS A 108 -25.64 -20.38 -8.01
CA HIS A 108 -24.99 -21.55 -8.61
C HIS A 108 -25.06 -22.83 -7.74
N ALA A 109 -25.45 -22.71 -6.48
CA ALA A 109 -25.50 -23.81 -5.51
C ALA A 109 -26.89 -24.46 -5.35
N ARG A 110 -27.82 -24.21 -6.28
CA ARG A 110 -29.21 -24.68 -6.27
C ARG A 110 -29.48 -25.55 -7.50
#